data_AF-X1Q4S0-F1
#
_entry.id   AF-X1Q4S0-F1
#
_cell.length_a   1.000
_cell.length_b   1.000
_cell.length_c   1.000
_cell.angle_alpha   90.00
_cell.angle_beta   90.00
_cell.angle_gamma   90.00
#
_symmetry.space_group_name_H-M   'P 1'
#
loop_
_entity.id
_entity.type
_entity.pdbx_description
1 polymer ?
#
loop_
_entity_poly.entity_id
_entity_poly.type
_entity_poly.pdbx_seq_one_letter_code
_entity_poly.pdbx_strand_id
1 'polypeptide(L)'
;GPINKLSRQIPFFKNDNIILSWGRGLIVDEKNKVIGKIKFHSLKQSILKGDSCDNNLNKLMRVNFIVPSSTVVIRKSSLLSIGGFKQPHYAPYADYPTYLELALKGKFFYIDDLLGYWRRHNLQVTSKLYADFVLARANLIEDFCKSLDDDFKKKINLNEKFMLAKSYWLKGRYYLIKDQSKKARREFLTSIIFGNFEIKIKSIFGIVFSFLKFIDLELFAKIFQRFKNLF
;
A
#
# COMPACT_ATOMS: atom_id res chain seq x y z
N GLY A 1 -18.95 12.91 2.87
CA GLY A 1 -18.70 11.59 3.48
C GLY A 1 -19.87 11.24 4.39
N PRO A 2 -19.92 10.04 4.97
CA PRO A 2 -20.96 9.70 5.95
C PRO A 2 -20.98 10.71 7.11
N ILE A 3 -22.16 11.23 7.45
CA ILE A 3 -22.34 12.27 8.49
C ILE A 3 -21.75 11.83 9.84
N ASN A 4 -21.84 10.53 10.15
CA ASN A 4 -21.41 9.98 11.44
C ASN A 4 -19.96 9.47 11.45
N LYS A 5 -19.11 9.85 10.49
CA LYS A 5 -17.71 9.40 10.43
C LYS A 5 -16.96 9.76 11.73
N LEU A 6 -16.98 11.03 12.11
CA LEU A 6 -16.22 11.53 13.26
C LEU A 6 -16.79 11.01 14.58
N SER A 7 -18.11 11.00 14.74
CA SER A 7 -18.76 10.48 15.95
C SER A 7 -18.46 8.99 16.19
N ARG A 8 -18.26 8.20 15.11
CA ARG A 8 -17.80 6.80 15.20
C ARG A 8 -16.31 6.67 15.51
N GLN A 9 -15.45 7.55 15.00
CA GLN A 9 -13.99 7.43 15.13
C GLN A 9 -13.41 8.05 16.40
N ILE A 10 -13.92 9.23 16.82
CA ILE A 10 -13.40 9.99 17.96
C ILE A 10 -13.35 9.17 19.27
N PRO A 11 -14.36 8.36 19.63
CA PRO A 11 -14.33 7.61 20.89
C PRO A 11 -13.13 6.69 21.05
N PHE A 12 -12.57 6.14 19.96
CA PHE A 12 -11.41 5.26 20.01
C PHE A 12 -10.12 6.01 20.39
N PHE A 13 -10.05 7.32 20.17
CA PHE A 13 -8.92 8.15 20.58
C PHE A 13 -8.90 8.47 22.07
N LYS A 14 -9.92 8.05 22.85
CA LYS A 14 -9.79 8.02 24.32
C LYS A 14 -8.65 7.12 24.80
N ASN A 15 -8.26 6.13 23.98
CA ASN A 15 -7.02 5.39 24.18
C ASN A 15 -5.86 6.15 23.52
N ASP A 16 -4.94 6.67 24.33
CA ASP A 16 -3.81 7.47 23.85
C ASP A 16 -2.82 6.70 22.97
N ASN A 17 -2.83 5.37 23.03
CA ASN A 17 -2.02 4.54 22.15
C ASN A 17 -2.57 4.49 20.71
N ILE A 18 -3.85 4.84 20.51
CA ILE A 18 -4.46 4.89 19.17
C ILE A 18 -4.17 6.27 18.57
N ILE A 19 -3.44 6.26 17.45
CA ILE A 19 -2.98 7.48 16.76
C ILE A 19 -3.58 7.64 15.36
N LEU A 20 -4.16 6.57 14.80
CA LEU A 20 -4.81 6.57 13.50
C LEU A 20 -6.02 5.65 13.55
N SER A 21 -7.15 6.11 13.01
CA SER A 21 -8.33 5.28 12.78
C SER A 21 -8.76 5.34 11.32
N TRP A 22 -9.27 4.23 10.78
CA TRP A 22 -9.86 4.16 9.44
C TRP A 22 -10.94 3.08 9.39
N GLY A 23 -11.68 2.99 8.28
CA GLY A 23 -12.74 2.01 8.12
C GLY A 23 -13.11 1.75 6.67
N ARG A 24 -14.22 1.03 6.46
CA ARG A 24 -14.69 0.64 5.12
C ARG A 24 -15.00 1.85 4.25
N GLY A 25 -14.73 1.70 2.96
CA GLY A 25 -15.19 2.64 1.94
C GLY A 25 -15.84 1.95 0.75
N LEU A 26 -16.73 2.68 0.10
CA LEU A 26 -17.33 2.29 -1.18
C LEU A 26 -16.66 3.03 -2.33
N ILE A 27 -16.54 2.36 -3.47
CA ILE A 27 -16.11 2.99 -4.72
C ILE A 27 -17.37 3.54 -5.40
N VAL A 28 -17.34 4.83 -5.71
CA VAL A 28 -18.44 5.51 -6.40
C VAL A 28 -17.97 6.13 -7.70
N ASP A 29 -18.86 6.29 -8.67
CA ASP A 29 -18.59 7.06 -9.89
C ASP A 29 -18.80 8.57 -9.67
N GLU A 30 -18.68 9.35 -10.75
CA GLU A 30 -18.88 10.80 -10.76
C GLU A 30 -20.30 11.21 -10.35
N LYS A 31 -21.29 10.34 -10.56
CA LYS A 31 -22.70 10.53 -10.18
C LYS A 31 -23.02 9.98 -8.79
N ASN A 32 -21.99 9.62 -8.00
CA ASN A 32 -22.10 8.98 -6.69
C ASN A 32 -22.77 7.60 -6.69
N LYS A 33 -22.91 6.94 -7.85
CA LYS A 33 -23.42 5.57 -7.91
C LYS A 33 -22.34 4.62 -7.42
N VAL A 34 -22.72 3.67 -6.55
CA VAL A 34 -21.81 2.65 -6.06
C VAL A 34 -21.43 1.70 -7.20
N ILE A 35 -20.14 1.66 -7.54
CA ILE A 35 -19.57 0.80 -8.58
C ILE A 35 -18.69 -0.32 -8.00
N GLY A 36 -18.47 -0.31 -6.69
CA GLY A 36 -17.72 -1.37 -6.02
C GLY A 36 -17.59 -1.17 -4.52
N LYS A 37 -17.12 -2.23 -3.85
CA LYS A 37 -16.67 -2.19 -2.46
C LYS A 37 -15.15 -2.29 -2.43
N ILE A 38 -14.51 -1.55 -1.53
CA ILE A 38 -13.08 -1.75 -1.27
C ILE A 38 -12.94 -3.11 -0.58
N LYS A 39 -12.30 -4.07 -1.25
CA LYS A 39 -12.13 -5.43 -0.75
C LYS A 39 -10.85 -5.50 0.08
N PHE A 40 -10.98 -5.85 1.36
CA PHE A 40 -9.85 -6.23 2.22
C PHE A 40 -9.63 -7.75 2.08
N HIS A 41 -8.82 -8.19 1.10
CA HIS A 41 -8.78 -9.62 0.76
C HIS A 41 -7.88 -10.48 1.65
N SER A 42 -6.93 -9.91 2.39
CA SER A 42 -5.86 -10.70 3.05
C SER A 42 -5.57 -10.39 4.53
N LEU A 43 -6.24 -9.42 5.15
CA LEU A 43 -5.97 -9.00 6.53
C LEU A 43 -7.14 -9.28 7.49
N LYS A 44 -8.00 -10.22 7.09
CA LYS A 44 -9.13 -10.73 7.88
C LYS A 44 -8.60 -11.17 9.26
N GLN A 45 -9.06 -10.47 10.29
CA GLN A 45 -8.97 -10.74 11.73
C GLN A 45 -7.78 -10.14 12.51
N SER A 46 -6.53 -10.19 12.05
CA SER A 46 -5.41 -9.71 12.91
C SER A 46 -5.37 -8.19 13.05
N ILE A 47 -5.49 -7.43 11.95
CA ILE A 47 -5.60 -5.96 12.02
C ILE A 47 -6.92 -5.52 12.69
N LEU A 48 -7.99 -6.30 12.51
CA LEU A 48 -9.33 -6.00 13.01
C LEU A 48 -9.45 -6.04 14.55
N LYS A 49 -8.46 -6.60 15.26
CA LYS A 49 -8.50 -6.80 16.72
C LYS A 49 -7.52 -5.92 17.51
N GLY A 50 -6.93 -4.89 16.89
CA GLY A 50 -6.08 -3.93 17.61
C GLY A 50 -4.69 -4.49 17.93
N ASP A 51 -4.02 -5.06 16.92
CA ASP A 51 -2.63 -5.49 17.03
C ASP A 51 -1.69 -4.36 17.53
N SER A 52 -0.56 -4.75 18.11
CA SER A 52 0.50 -3.84 18.57
C SER A 52 1.03 -2.95 17.44
N CYS A 53 1.60 -1.78 17.80
CA CYS A 53 2.19 -0.82 16.85
C CYS A 53 3.18 -1.51 15.90
N ASP A 54 4.00 -2.40 16.46
CA ASP A 54 5.05 -3.16 15.79
C ASP A 54 4.52 -4.01 14.62
N ASN A 55 3.30 -4.51 14.71
CA ASN A 55 2.70 -5.32 13.65
C ASN A 55 2.19 -4.48 12.48
N ASN A 56 1.86 -3.20 12.70
CA ASN A 56 1.30 -2.34 11.66
C ASN A 56 2.32 -1.95 10.61
N LEU A 57 3.57 -1.65 11.01
CA LEU A 57 4.62 -1.27 10.07
C LEU A 57 4.98 -2.43 9.12
N ASN A 58 5.26 -3.63 9.67
CA ASN A 58 5.58 -4.80 8.86
C ASN A 58 4.44 -5.10 7.86
N LYS A 59 3.18 -5.05 8.32
CA LYS A 59 2.02 -5.22 7.44
C LYS A 59 1.91 -4.12 6.38
N LEU A 60 2.15 -2.85 6.73
CA LEU A 60 2.08 -1.73 5.79
C LEU A 60 3.14 -1.83 4.70
N MET A 61 4.36 -2.23 5.04
CA MET A 61 5.42 -2.48 4.05
C MET A 61 5.03 -3.62 3.09
N ARG A 62 4.29 -4.63 3.58
CA ARG A 62 3.76 -5.73 2.76
C ARG A 62 2.58 -5.33 1.89
N VAL A 63 1.62 -4.55 2.38
CA VAL A 63 0.43 -4.13 1.63
C VAL A 63 -0.03 -2.79 2.17
N ASN A 64 -0.42 -1.87 1.27
CA ASN A 64 -1.05 -0.62 1.72
C ASN A 64 -2.53 -0.92 2.02
N PHE A 65 -2.82 -1.30 3.27
CA PHE A 65 -4.15 -1.75 3.67
C PHE A 65 -5.06 -0.62 4.17
N ILE A 66 -4.55 0.61 4.28
CA ILE A 66 -5.31 1.77 4.73
C ILE A 66 -5.92 2.43 3.50
N VAL A 67 -7.06 1.90 3.06
CA VAL A 67 -7.78 2.37 1.87
C VAL A 67 -9.29 2.39 2.15
N PRO A 68 -10.01 3.48 1.80
CA PRO A 68 -9.49 4.68 1.15
C PRO A 68 -8.98 5.70 2.19
N SER A 69 -7.96 6.49 1.82
CA SER A 69 -7.39 7.53 2.71
C SER A 69 -8.44 8.55 3.20
N SER A 70 -9.58 8.69 2.51
CA SER A 70 -10.70 9.53 2.96
C SER A 70 -11.40 9.04 4.23
N THR A 71 -11.22 7.77 4.64
CA THR A 71 -11.76 7.25 5.92
C THR A 71 -10.83 7.48 7.10
N VAL A 72 -9.62 7.97 6.85
CA VAL A 72 -8.60 8.12 7.89
C VAL A 72 -8.90 9.33 8.77
N VAL A 73 -8.62 9.17 10.07
CA VAL A 73 -8.53 10.22 11.09
C VAL A 73 -7.22 9.98 11.84
N ILE A 74 -6.44 11.04 12.08
CA ILE A 74 -5.12 10.97 12.71
C ILE A 74 -5.12 11.86 13.95
N ARG A 75 -4.51 11.40 15.04
CA ARG A 75 -4.26 12.21 16.22
C ARG A 75 -3.29 13.34 15.86
N LYS A 76 -3.72 14.59 16.05
CA LYS A 76 -2.93 15.78 15.69
C LYS A 76 -1.52 15.77 16.29
N SER A 77 -1.39 15.44 17.58
CA SER A 77 -0.08 15.40 18.25
C SER A 77 0.87 14.38 17.63
N SER A 78 0.37 13.23 17.19
CA SER A 78 1.17 12.19 16.52
C SER A 78 1.59 12.60 15.10
N LEU A 79 0.74 13.32 14.37
CA LEU A 79 1.11 13.86 13.06
C LEU A 79 2.18 14.96 13.19
N LEU A 80 2.04 15.84 14.19
CA LEU A 80 3.01 16.89 14.44
C LEU A 80 4.34 16.33 14.95
N SER A 81 4.33 15.26 15.75
CA SER A 81 5.58 14.67 16.28
C SER A 81 6.45 14.01 15.21
N ILE A 82 5.87 13.65 14.06
CA ILE A 82 6.65 13.22 12.89
C ILE A 82 6.99 14.38 11.94
N GLY A 83 6.64 15.62 12.25
CA GLY A 83 6.90 16.79 11.39
C GLY A 83 5.87 16.97 10.27
N GLY A 84 4.65 16.47 10.44
CA GLY A 84 3.56 16.63 9.47
C GLY A 84 3.49 15.53 8.41
N PHE A 85 2.78 15.81 7.32
CA PHE A 85 2.64 14.89 6.20
C PHE A 85 4.00 14.67 5.52
N LYS A 86 4.24 13.43 5.11
CA LYS A 86 5.47 13.00 4.43
C LYS A 86 5.24 12.78 2.96
N GLN A 87 6.02 13.48 2.14
CA GLN A 87 6.01 13.32 0.70
C GLN A 87 7.45 13.45 0.17
N PRO A 88 8.21 12.35 0.14
CA PRO A 88 9.52 12.34 -0.53
C PRO A 88 9.39 12.84 -1.98
N HIS A 89 10.43 13.47 -2.52
CA HIS A 89 10.37 14.14 -3.83
C HIS A 89 9.94 13.18 -4.98
N TYR A 90 10.24 11.89 -4.85
CA TYR A 90 9.92 10.87 -5.83
C TYR A 90 8.50 10.31 -5.68
N ALA A 91 7.76 10.68 -4.63
CA ALA A 91 6.45 10.14 -4.29
C ALA A 91 5.32 11.12 -4.70
N PRO A 92 4.42 10.72 -5.63
CA PRO A 92 3.29 11.55 -6.04
C PRO A 92 2.12 11.54 -5.03
N TYR A 93 2.34 11.00 -3.83
CA TYR A 93 1.35 10.88 -2.76
C TYR A 93 1.98 11.06 -1.39
N ALA A 94 1.22 11.62 -0.46
CA ALA A 94 1.68 11.89 0.90
C ALA A 94 1.14 10.88 1.94
N ASP A 95 0.07 10.15 1.61
CA ASP A 95 -0.65 9.32 2.57
C ASP A 95 0.18 8.12 3.05
N TYR A 96 0.61 7.25 2.14
CA TYR A 96 1.35 6.04 2.50
C TYR A 96 2.70 6.30 3.21
N PRO A 97 3.56 7.26 2.80
CA PRO A 97 4.77 7.59 3.55
C PRO A 97 4.44 8.11 4.95
N THR A 98 3.37 8.92 5.10
CA THR A 98 2.91 9.39 6.40
C THR A 98 2.46 8.22 7.29
N TYR A 99 1.74 7.25 6.72
CA TYR A 99 1.31 6.07 7.49
C TYR A 99 2.48 5.19 7.93
N LEU A 100 3.55 5.08 7.15
CA LEU A 100 4.76 4.36 7.55
C LEU A 100 5.44 5.03 8.76
N GLU A 101 5.60 6.35 8.75
CA GLU A 101 6.15 7.10 9.90
C GLU A 101 5.26 6.99 11.13
N LEU A 102 3.94 7.14 10.96
CA LEU A 102 3.00 7.01 12.06
C LEU A 102 3.03 5.61 12.67
N ALA A 103 3.24 4.56 11.88
CA ALA A 103 3.31 3.20 12.40
C ALA A 103 4.44 2.97 13.40
N LEU A 104 5.47 3.84 13.40
CA LEU A 104 6.54 3.86 14.40
C LEU A 104 6.13 4.50 15.74
N LYS A 105 5.04 5.26 15.77
CA LYS A 105 4.65 6.10 16.92
C LYS A 105 3.48 5.55 17.72
N GLY A 106 2.67 4.65 17.18
CA GLY A 106 1.45 4.20 17.86
C GLY A 106 0.61 3.19 17.09
N LYS A 107 -0.51 2.80 17.71
CA LYS A 107 -1.43 1.80 17.18
C LYS A 107 -2.40 2.42 16.19
N PHE A 108 -2.73 1.65 15.17
CA PHE A 108 -3.80 1.98 14.24
C PHE A 108 -5.04 1.16 14.59
N PHE A 109 -6.22 1.76 14.42
CA PHE A 109 -7.48 1.13 14.74
C PHE A 109 -8.44 1.10 13.55
N TYR A 110 -8.83 -0.10 13.12
CA TYR A 110 -9.82 -0.28 12.06
C TYR A 110 -11.23 -0.39 12.65
N ILE A 111 -12.19 0.28 12.02
CA ILE A 111 -13.61 0.19 12.33
C ILE A 111 -14.32 -0.47 11.15
N ASP A 112 -15.09 -1.53 11.42
CA ASP A 112 -15.89 -2.20 10.39
C ASP A 112 -17.18 -1.44 10.03
N ASP A 113 -17.07 -0.13 9.81
CA ASP A 113 -18.16 0.76 9.43
C ASP A 113 -17.89 1.42 8.10
N LEU A 114 -18.97 1.79 7.39
CA LEU A 114 -18.86 2.62 6.20
C LEU A 114 -18.51 4.06 6.62
N LEU A 115 -17.27 4.45 6.40
CA LEU A 115 -16.74 5.76 6.82
C LEU A 115 -16.39 6.69 5.65
N GLY A 116 -16.54 6.24 4.41
CA GLY A 116 -16.14 7.04 3.26
C GLY A 116 -16.57 6.50 1.91
N TYR A 117 -16.51 7.39 0.93
CA TYR A 117 -16.70 7.07 -0.47
C TYR A 117 -15.41 7.47 -1.19
N TRP A 118 -14.91 6.59 -2.04
CA TRP A 118 -13.81 6.85 -2.94
C TRP A 118 -14.38 7.00 -4.35
N ARG A 119 -14.48 8.24 -4.80
CA ARG A 119 -14.86 8.52 -6.18
C ARG A 119 -13.76 8.02 -7.10
N ARG A 120 -14.09 7.27 -8.15
CA ARG A 120 -13.18 6.92 -9.24
C ARG A 120 -13.67 7.56 -10.54
N HIS A 121 -12.78 8.26 -11.20
CA HIS A 121 -12.97 8.82 -12.54
C HIS A 121 -11.79 8.41 -13.43
N ASN A 122 -12.02 8.30 -14.74
CA ASN A 122 -11.00 7.82 -15.68
C ASN A 122 -9.78 8.75 -15.76
N LEU A 123 -9.95 10.03 -15.41
CA LEU A 123 -8.89 11.03 -15.41
C LEU A 123 -8.10 11.13 -14.08
N GLN A 124 -8.25 10.16 -13.17
CA GLN A 124 -7.53 10.20 -11.89
C GLN A 124 -6.03 10.28 -12.07
N VAL A 125 -5.40 11.16 -11.30
CA VAL A 125 -3.94 11.34 -11.24
C VAL A 125 -3.25 9.99 -10.97
N THR A 126 -3.81 9.15 -10.10
CA THR A 126 -3.29 7.81 -9.81
C THR A 126 -3.27 6.89 -11.04
N SER A 127 -4.23 7.02 -11.96
CA SER A 127 -4.25 6.25 -13.21
C SER A 127 -3.17 6.75 -14.16
N LYS A 128 -3.01 8.08 -14.27
CA LYS A 128 -2.00 8.72 -15.14
C LYS A 128 -0.56 8.49 -14.65
N LEU A 129 -0.35 8.53 -13.35
CA LEU A 129 0.95 8.38 -12.69
C LEU A 129 1.19 6.97 -12.14
N TYR A 130 0.44 5.96 -12.59
CA TYR A 130 0.47 4.62 -11.99
C TYR A 130 1.90 4.03 -11.92
N ALA A 131 2.68 4.19 -12.98
CA ALA A 131 4.08 3.74 -13.00
C ALA A 131 4.90 4.43 -11.90
N ASP A 132 4.73 5.74 -11.75
CA ASP A 132 5.48 6.53 -10.77
C ASP A 132 5.03 6.19 -9.33
N PHE A 133 3.74 5.85 -9.13
CA PHE A 133 3.26 5.30 -7.86
C PHE A 133 3.95 3.97 -7.51
N VAL A 134 4.12 3.09 -8.50
CA VAL A 134 4.79 1.78 -8.33
C VAL A 134 6.27 1.97 -7.98
N LEU A 135 6.98 2.86 -8.68
CA LEU A 135 8.39 3.15 -8.40
C LEU A 135 8.56 3.80 -7.03
N ALA A 136 7.74 4.81 -6.71
CA ALA A 136 7.76 5.46 -5.40
C ALA A 136 7.57 4.46 -4.27
N ARG A 137 6.68 3.47 -4.46
CA ARG A 137 6.48 2.41 -3.48
C ARG A 137 7.73 1.54 -3.29
N ALA A 138 8.43 1.21 -4.37
CA ALA A 138 9.67 0.44 -4.29
C ALA A 138 10.74 1.19 -3.48
N ASN A 139 10.91 2.48 -3.78
CA ASN A 139 11.89 3.33 -3.11
C ASN A 139 11.55 3.51 -1.62
N LEU A 140 10.27 3.75 -1.28
CA LEU A 140 9.84 3.84 0.12
C LEU A 140 10.17 2.58 0.92
N ILE A 141 9.95 1.39 0.34
CA ILE A 141 10.26 0.13 1.02
C ILE A 141 11.76 0.04 1.31
N GLU A 142 12.61 0.39 0.33
CA GLU A 142 14.06 0.37 0.49
C GLU A 142 14.55 1.40 1.51
N ASP A 143 14.04 2.63 1.43
CA ASP A 143 14.40 3.72 2.36
C ASP A 143 14.03 3.35 3.79
N PHE A 144 12.81 2.84 4.02
CA PHE A 144 12.39 2.37 5.34
C PHE A 144 13.20 1.17 5.83
N CYS A 145 13.51 0.19 4.98
CA CYS A 145 14.35 -0.93 5.42
C CYS A 145 15.75 -0.46 5.86
N LYS A 146 16.31 0.56 5.19
CA LYS A 146 17.61 1.15 5.54
C LYS A 146 17.58 2.04 6.78
N SER A 147 16.45 2.71 7.04
CA SER A 147 16.34 3.68 8.14
C SER A 147 16.07 3.04 9.50
N LEU A 148 15.60 1.78 9.55
CA LEU A 148 15.36 1.06 10.80
C LEU A 148 16.65 0.44 11.31
N ASP A 149 16.85 0.45 12.64
CA ASP A 149 17.92 -0.30 13.29
C ASP A 149 17.59 -1.79 13.36
N ASP A 150 18.63 -2.63 13.46
CA ASP A 150 18.48 -4.08 13.37
C ASP A 150 17.69 -4.68 14.56
N ASP A 151 17.72 -4.06 15.72
CA ASP A 151 16.95 -4.52 16.88
C ASP A 151 15.45 -4.26 16.69
N PHE A 152 15.10 -3.10 16.14
CA PHE A 152 13.72 -2.79 15.76
C PHE A 152 13.23 -3.71 14.63
N LYS A 153 14.06 -3.98 13.62
CA LYS A 153 13.73 -4.94 12.55
C LYS A 153 13.42 -6.32 13.10
N LYS A 154 14.22 -6.83 14.05
CA LYS A 154 13.96 -8.11 14.74
C LYS A 154 12.66 -8.05 15.53
N LYS A 155 12.42 -6.96 16.28
CA LYS A 155 11.21 -6.75 17.09
C LYS A 155 9.93 -6.86 16.25
N ILE A 156 9.92 -6.27 15.05
CA ILE A 156 8.75 -6.31 14.16
C ILE A 156 8.71 -7.54 13.24
N ASN A 157 9.68 -8.46 13.38
CA ASN A 157 9.89 -9.60 12.49
C ASN A 157 9.94 -9.19 11.00
N LEU A 158 10.76 -8.18 10.70
CA LEU A 158 10.94 -7.70 9.34
C LEU A 158 11.77 -8.69 8.54
N ASN A 159 11.18 -9.23 7.47
CA ASN A 159 11.94 -10.01 6.51
C ASN A 159 12.52 -9.08 5.44
N GLU A 160 13.72 -8.54 5.68
CA GLU A 160 14.39 -7.60 4.78
C GLU A 160 14.60 -8.19 3.38
N LYS A 161 15.02 -9.46 3.31
CA LYS A 161 15.20 -10.16 2.04
C LYS A 161 13.91 -10.18 1.22
N PHE A 162 12.78 -10.44 1.87
CA PHE A 162 11.47 -10.38 1.24
C PHE A 162 11.10 -8.95 0.81
N MET A 163 11.35 -7.94 1.65
CA MET A 163 11.07 -6.55 1.30
C MET A 163 11.89 -6.07 0.10
N LEU A 164 13.16 -6.44 0.05
CA LEU A 164 14.06 -6.12 -1.04
C LEU A 164 13.66 -6.86 -2.33
N ALA A 165 13.32 -8.15 -2.24
CA ALA A 165 12.78 -8.86 -3.41
C ALA A 165 11.51 -8.19 -3.96
N LYS A 166 10.65 -7.70 -3.07
CA LYS A 166 9.44 -6.99 -3.44
C LYS A 166 9.74 -5.64 -4.09
N SER A 167 10.72 -4.89 -3.59
CA SER A 167 11.11 -3.60 -4.21
C SER A 167 11.64 -3.82 -5.62
N TYR A 168 12.47 -4.85 -5.84
CA TYR A 168 12.93 -5.25 -7.17
C TYR A 168 11.77 -5.67 -8.08
N TRP A 169 10.81 -6.45 -7.58
CA TRP A 169 9.61 -6.78 -8.35
C TRP A 169 8.83 -5.52 -8.78
N LEU A 170 8.66 -4.54 -7.88
CA LEU A 170 7.98 -3.28 -8.19
C LEU A 170 8.77 -2.46 -9.24
N LYS A 171 10.09 -2.35 -9.11
CA LYS A 171 10.97 -1.69 -10.10
C LYS A 171 10.89 -2.37 -11.47
N GLY A 172 10.86 -3.70 -11.51
CA GLY A 172 10.65 -4.47 -12.73
C GLY A 172 9.34 -4.12 -13.42
N ARG A 173 8.25 -4.00 -12.64
CA ARG A 173 6.94 -3.54 -13.16
C ARG A 173 6.97 -2.12 -13.68
N TYR A 174 7.61 -1.20 -12.96
CA TYR A 174 7.80 0.18 -13.41
C TYR A 174 8.46 0.22 -14.79
N TYR A 175 9.60 -0.47 -14.94
CA TYR A 175 10.32 -0.50 -16.21
C TYR A 175 9.53 -1.20 -17.32
N LEU A 176 8.74 -2.21 -17.00
CA LEU A 176 7.86 -2.85 -17.98
C LEU A 176 6.78 -1.88 -18.49
N ILE A 177 6.15 -1.11 -17.59
CA ILE A 177 5.14 -0.10 -17.96
C ILE A 177 5.75 1.04 -18.80
N LYS A 178 7.02 1.39 -18.57
CA LYS A 178 7.76 2.42 -19.33
C LYS A 178 8.44 1.87 -20.60
N ASP A 179 8.11 0.65 -21.05
CA ASP A 179 8.71 -0.05 -22.20
C ASP A 179 10.25 -0.21 -22.14
N GLN A 180 10.82 -0.31 -20.94
CA GLN A 180 12.25 -0.52 -20.70
C GLN A 180 12.54 -1.99 -20.41
N SER A 181 12.22 -2.89 -21.36
CA SER A 181 12.18 -4.34 -21.12
C SER A 181 13.51 -4.93 -20.62
N LYS A 182 14.67 -4.43 -21.10
CA LYS A 182 16.00 -4.88 -20.64
C LYS A 182 16.20 -4.60 -19.15
N LYS A 183 15.80 -3.40 -18.67
CA LYS A 183 15.87 -3.06 -17.23
C LYS A 183 14.85 -3.86 -16.43
N ALA A 184 13.62 -3.98 -16.94
CA ALA A 184 12.57 -4.77 -16.30
C ALA A 184 13.02 -6.20 -15.99
N ARG A 185 13.64 -6.88 -16.97
CA ARG A 185 14.18 -8.23 -16.78
C ARG A 185 15.25 -8.32 -15.70
N ARG A 186 16.17 -7.36 -15.65
CA ARG A 186 17.22 -7.31 -14.61
C ARG A 186 16.60 -7.25 -13.22
N GLU A 187 15.65 -6.35 -13.01
CA GLU A 187 14.96 -6.21 -11.73
C GLU A 187 14.16 -7.48 -11.36
N PHE A 188 13.45 -8.08 -12.33
CA PHE A 188 12.73 -9.34 -12.07
C PHE A 188 13.66 -10.50 -11.76
N LEU A 189 14.82 -10.62 -12.41
CA LEU A 189 15.82 -11.64 -12.09
C LEU A 189 16.34 -11.45 -10.66
N THR A 190 16.68 -10.23 -10.26
CA THR A 190 17.10 -9.92 -8.89
C THR A 190 16.00 -10.28 -7.88
N SER A 191 14.74 -9.94 -8.20
CA SER A 191 13.57 -10.32 -7.40
C SER A 191 13.41 -11.84 -7.23
N ILE A 192 13.73 -12.65 -8.25
CA ILE A 192 13.67 -14.12 -8.16
C ILE A 192 14.72 -14.68 -7.18
N ILE A 193 15.92 -14.10 -7.15
CA ILE A 193 17.01 -14.55 -6.28
C ILE A 193 16.63 -14.39 -4.80
N PHE A 194 16.05 -13.24 -4.46
CA PHE A 194 15.73 -12.92 -3.07
C PHE A 194 14.28 -13.27 -2.66
N GLY A 195 13.38 -13.46 -3.62
CA GLY A 195 11.94 -13.60 -3.39
C GLY A 195 11.52 -14.93 -2.78
N ASN A 196 10.38 -14.92 -2.11
CA ASN A 196 9.64 -16.13 -1.77
C ASN A 196 8.92 -16.70 -3.01
N PHE A 197 8.29 -17.88 -2.88
CA PHE A 197 7.60 -18.56 -3.98
C PHE A 197 6.63 -17.65 -4.76
N GLU A 198 5.83 -16.85 -4.04
CA GLU A 198 4.86 -15.94 -4.65
C GLU A 198 5.55 -14.84 -5.49
N ILE A 199 6.59 -14.18 -4.95
CA ILE A 199 7.35 -13.16 -5.68
C ILE A 199 8.09 -13.77 -6.87
N LYS A 200 8.63 -14.99 -6.73
CA LYS A 200 9.31 -15.70 -7.82
C LYS A 200 8.36 -15.93 -8.99
N ILE A 201 7.17 -16.50 -8.75
CA ILE A 201 6.15 -16.71 -9.78
C ILE A 201 5.81 -15.40 -10.49
N LYS A 202 5.50 -14.35 -9.72
CA LYS A 202 5.17 -13.03 -10.29
C LYS A 202 6.29 -12.45 -11.15
N SER A 203 7.53 -12.66 -10.74
CA SER A 203 8.71 -12.14 -11.44
C SER A 203 8.99 -12.93 -12.72
N ILE A 204 8.77 -14.25 -12.72
CA ILE A 204 8.85 -15.10 -13.92
C ILE A 204 7.83 -14.62 -14.96
N PHE A 205 6.58 -14.42 -14.55
CA PHE A 205 5.57 -13.83 -15.44
C PHE A 205 6.01 -12.45 -15.96
N GLY A 206 6.56 -11.59 -15.09
CA GLY A 206 7.12 -10.30 -15.49
C GLY A 206 8.19 -10.40 -16.58
N ILE A 207 9.07 -11.41 -16.50
CA ILE A 207 10.07 -11.70 -17.54
C ILE A 207 9.40 -12.13 -18.84
N VAL A 208 8.45 -13.07 -18.79
CA VAL A 208 7.70 -13.53 -19.97
C VAL A 208 7.04 -12.35 -20.67
N PHE A 209 6.32 -11.49 -19.94
CA PHE A 209 5.68 -10.30 -20.51
C PHE A 209 6.67 -9.26 -21.05
N SER A 210 7.89 -9.20 -20.52
CA SER A 210 8.91 -8.32 -21.08
C SER A 210 9.38 -8.71 -22.50
N PHE A 211 9.12 -9.95 -22.94
CA PHE A 211 9.37 -10.40 -24.30
C PHE A 211 8.13 -10.26 -25.19
N LEU A 212 6.95 -10.43 -24.61
CA LEU A 212 5.66 -10.30 -25.28
C LEU A 212 5.22 -8.83 -25.33
N LYS A 213 5.90 -8.00 -26.14
CA LYS A 213 5.65 -6.55 -26.30
C LYS A 213 4.20 -6.16 -26.65
N PHE A 214 3.36 -7.12 -27.04
CA PHE A 214 2.03 -6.91 -27.63
C PHE A 214 0.84 -7.31 -26.74
N ILE A 215 1.09 -7.83 -25.53
CA ILE A 215 -0.02 -8.13 -24.62
C ILE A 215 -0.30 -6.86 -23.81
N ASP A 216 -1.40 -6.20 -24.14
CA ASP A 216 -1.95 -5.11 -23.35
C ASP A 216 -2.04 -5.55 -21.88
N LEU A 217 -1.21 -4.94 -21.04
CA LEU A 217 -1.15 -5.19 -19.61
C LEU A 217 -2.53 -4.95 -18.95
N GLU A 218 -3.42 -4.16 -19.56
CA GLU A 218 -4.82 -4.03 -19.10
C GLU A 218 -5.66 -5.27 -19.39
N LEU A 219 -5.45 -5.94 -20.52
CA LEU A 219 -6.12 -7.21 -20.84
C LEU A 219 -5.67 -8.30 -19.87
N PHE A 220 -4.36 -8.34 -19.57
CA PHE A 220 -3.81 -9.21 -18.55
C PHE A 220 -4.29 -8.83 -17.14
N ALA A 221 -4.33 -7.53 -16.80
CA ALA A 221 -4.89 -7.07 -15.52
C ALA A 221 -6.38 -7.42 -15.39
N LYS A 222 -7.16 -7.41 -16.48
CA LYS A 222 -8.57 -7.88 -16.52
C LYS A 222 -8.68 -9.40 -16.38
N ILE A 223 -7.81 -10.18 -17.00
CA ILE A 223 -7.73 -11.65 -16.81
C ILE A 223 -7.30 -11.98 -15.37
N PHE A 224 -6.37 -11.21 -14.79
CA PHE A 224 -5.98 -11.28 -13.39
C PHE A 224 -6.96 -10.60 -12.43
N GLN A 225 -7.92 -9.80 -12.90
CA GLN A 225 -9.07 -9.36 -12.09
C GLN A 225 -10.01 -10.53 -11.80
N ARG A 226 -9.89 -11.68 -12.48
CA ARG A 226 -10.47 -12.94 -12.04
C ARG A 226 -9.59 -13.67 -11.01
N PHE A 227 -8.28 -13.38 -10.97
CA PHE A 227 -7.29 -13.84 -9.96
C PHE A 227 -6.96 -12.76 -8.90
N LYS A 228 -7.93 -11.90 -8.56
CA LYS A 228 -7.79 -10.60 -7.86
C LYS A 228 -7.48 -10.71 -6.36
N ASN A 229 -6.39 -11.41 -6.02
CA ASN A 229 -5.90 -11.58 -4.64
C ASN A 229 -4.64 -10.75 -4.32
N LEU A 230 -4.11 -9.93 -5.22
CA LEU A 230 -2.78 -9.30 -5.06
C LEU A 230 -2.66 -7.86 -5.58
N PHE A 231 -3.58 -6.98 -5.15
CA PHE A 231 -3.36 -5.52 -5.15
C PHE A 231 -3.22 -5.01 -3.72
#